data_AF-A0A412TV08-F1
#
_entry.id   AF-A0A412TV08-F1
#
_cell.length_a   1.000
_cell.length_b   1.000
_cell.length_c   1.000
_cell.angle_alpha   90.00
_cell.angle_beta   90.00
_cell.angle_gamma   90.00
#
_symmetry.space_group_name_H-M   'P 1'
#
loop_
_entity.id
_entity.type
_entity.pdbx_description
1 polymer ?
#
loop_
_entity_poly.entity_id
_entity_poly.type
_entity_poly.pdbx_seq_one_letter_code
_entity_poly.pdbx_strand_id
1 'polypeptide(L)'
;MRDNERFIVDLNKKRETAWQQLYEEFYPALCTYAAKLTHDNVGVEDIVQEGMIGLWDSSLQFPNVKSLAGWLYKAVYNRALNMIRDRDNARRLLGNYTSGISLNCGLVLI
;
A
#
# COMPACT_ATOMS: atom_id res chain seq x y z
N MET A 1 17.84 0.44 -14.17
CA MET A 1 17.36 0.09 -15.53
C MET A 1 18.27 0.62 -16.65
N ARG A 2 18.68 -0.19 -17.65
CA ARG A 2 19.58 0.23 -18.78
C ARG A 2 18.84 0.75 -20.03
N ASP A 3 17.59 0.34 -20.23
CA ASP A 3 16.75 0.74 -21.38
C ASP A 3 15.33 1.10 -20.92
N ASN A 4 15.16 2.37 -20.53
CA ASN A 4 13.92 2.87 -19.94
C ASN A 4 12.76 2.95 -20.95
N GLU A 5 13.07 3.24 -22.21
CA GLU A 5 12.08 3.39 -23.27
C GLU A 5 11.48 2.03 -23.62
N ARG A 6 12.33 1.02 -23.79
CA ARG A 6 11.86 -0.34 -24.07
C ARG A 6 11.05 -0.91 -22.92
N PHE A 7 11.54 -0.72 -21.69
CA PHE A 7 10.83 -1.17 -20.50
C PHE A 7 9.41 -0.61 -20.43
N ILE A 8 9.24 0.69 -20.66
CA ILE A 8 7.91 1.32 -20.58
C ILE A 8 6.97 0.80 -21.66
N VAL A 9 7.45 0.62 -22.89
CA VAL A 9 6.64 0.03 -23.97
C VAL A 9 6.20 -1.39 -23.60
N ASP A 10 7.09 -2.18 -23.03
CA ASP A 10 6.81 -3.58 -22.69
C ASP A 10 5.91 -3.70 -21.45
N LEU A 11 6.07 -2.80 -20.47
CA LEU A 11 5.21 -2.69 -19.28
C LEU A 11 3.78 -2.29 -19.67
N ASN A 12 3.64 -1.29 -20.53
CA ASN A 12 2.37 -0.80 -21.06
C ASN A 12 1.59 -1.90 -21.83
N LYS A 13 2.32 -2.85 -22.42
CA LYS A 13 1.77 -4.05 -23.07
C LYS A 13 1.57 -5.23 -22.11
N LYS A 14 1.77 -5.03 -20.80
CA LYS A 14 1.67 -6.04 -19.74
C LYS A 14 2.51 -7.29 -20.02
N ARG A 15 3.72 -7.12 -20.54
CA ARG A 15 4.65 -8.24 -20.73
C ARG A 15 5.20 -8.69 -19.37
N GLU A 16 5.19 -10.00 -19.15
CA GLU A 16 5.66 -10.62 -17.90
C GLU A 16 7.09 -10.23 -17.54
N THR A 17 8.00 -10.14 -18.52
CA THR A 17 9.40 -9.76 -18.29
C THR A 17 9.53 -8.32 -17.77
N ALA A 18 8.75 -7.39 -18.32
CA ALA A 18 8.73 -6.01 -17.83
C ALA A 18 8.05 -5.91 -16.46
N TRP A 19 7.05 -6.76 -16.19
CA TRP A 19 6.42 -6.84 -14.88
C TRP A 19 7.37 -7.36 -13.81
N GLN A 20 8.10 -8.43 -14.10
CA GLN A 20 9.12 -8.97 -13.21
C GLN A 20 10.18 -7.91 -12.89
N GLN A 21 10.68 -7.22 -13.92
CA GLN A 21 11.65 -6.15 -13.74
C GLN A 21 11.10 -4.98 -12.91
N LEU A 22 9.83 -4.60 -13.12
CA LEU A 22 9.15 -3.60 -12.28
C LEU A 22 9.15 -4.03 -10.82
N TYR A 23 8.77 -5.29 -10.56
CA TYR A 23 8.67 -5.83 -9.22
C TYR A 23 10.04 -5.82 -8.54
N GLU A 24 11.07 -6.35 -9.18
CA GLU A 24 12.44 -6.40 -8.65
C GLU A 24 13.01 -5.00 -8.33
N GLU A 25 12.72 -3.99 -9.15
CA GLU A 25 13.29 -2.64 -8.99
C GLU A 25 12.47 -1.75 -8.04
N PHE A 26 11.14 -1.81 -8.11
CA PHE A 26 10.28 -0.90 -7.34
C PHE A 26 9.79 -1.48 -6.02
N TYR A 27 9.58 -2.80 -5.91
CA TYR A 27 8.98 -3.38 -4.70
C TYR A 27 9.79 -3.07 -3.43
N PRO A 28 11.12 -3.27 -3.38
CA PRO A 28 11.90 -2.98 -2.17
C PRO A 28 11.92 -1.49 -1.81
N ALA A 29 11.96 -0.62 -2.82
CA ALA A 29 11.96 0.82 -2.66
C ALA A 29 10.61 1.33 -2.13
N LEU A 30 9.51 0.80 -2.66
CA LEU A 30 8.16 1.12 -2.20
C LEU A 30 7.90 0.58 -0.79
N CYS A 31 8.41 -0.60 -0.44
CA CYS A 31 8.31 -1.13 0.92
C CYS A 31 9.03 -0.21 1.92
N THR A 32 10.25 0.19 1.58
CA THR A 32 11.03 1.14 2.41
C THR A 32 10.29 2.48 2.56
N TYR A 33 9.63 2.94 1.50
CA TYR A 33 8.85 4.18 1.54
C TYR A 33 7.59 4.04 2.39
N ALA A 34 6.81 2.97 2.21
CA ALA A 34 5.61 2.69 2.99
C ALA A 34 5.93 2.53 4.48
N ALA A 35 6.98 1.79 4.84
CA ALA A 35 7.41 1.63 6.23
C ALA A 35 7.70 2.97 6.93
N LYS A 36 8.28 3.93 6.20
CA LYS A 36 8.53 5.28 6.72
C LYS A 36 7.24 6.06 6.99
N LEU A 37 6.20 5.84 6.18
CA LEU A 37 4.89 6.49 6.35
C LEU A 37 4.09 5.88 7.49
N THR A 38 4.16 4.55 7.65
CA THR A 38 3.36 3.80 8.62
C THR A 38 3.99 3.76 10.02
N HIS A 39 5.26 4.16 10.15
CA HIS A 39 6.06 4.11 11.39
C HIS A 39 6.16 2.71 12.02
N ASP A 40 5.83 1.67 11.25
CA ASP A 40 5.81 0.27 11.64
C ASP A 40 5.87 -0.59 10.36
N ASN A 41 6.43 -1.80 10.46
CA ASN A 41 6.58 -2.74 9.35
C ASN A 41 5.33 -3.60 9.11
N VAL A 42 4.37 -3.63 10.03
CA VAL A 42 3.14 -4.42 9.86
C VAL A 42 2.33 -3.87 8.69
N GLY A 43 1.95 -4.74 7.73
CA GLY A 43 1.09 -4.39 6.59
C GLY A 43 1.78 -3.62 5.45
N VAL A 44 3.09 -3.40 5.53
CA VAL A 44 3.86 -2.71 4.48
C VAL A 44 3.84 -3.47 3.16
N GLU A 45 4.05 -4.79 3.23
CA GLU A 45 4.04 -5.67 2.04
C GLU A 45 2.67 -5.64 1.36
N ASP A 46 1.59 -5.75 2.14
CA ASP A 46 0.21 -5.71 1.64
C ASP A 46 -0.09 -4.39 0.92
N ILE A 47 0.31 -3.25 1.49
CA ILE A 47 0.13 -1.92 0.88
C ILE A 47 0.79 -1.87 -0.51
N VAL A 48 2.03 -2.34 -0.62
CA VAL A 48 2.79 -2.28 -1.87
C VAL A 48 2.25 -3.28 -2.88
N GLN A 49 1.94 -4.49 -2.43
CA GLN A 49 1.38 -5.55 -3.26
C GLN A 49 0.03 -5.14 -3.85
N GLU A 50 -0.88 -4.57 -3.05
CA GLU A 50 -2.15 -4.04 -3.57
C GLU A 50 -1.95 -2.85 -4.54
N GLY A 51 -0.91 -2.04 -4.31
CA GLY A 51 -0.52 -0.96 -5.23
C GLY A 51 -0.11 -1.52 -6.60
N MET A 52 0.71 -2.56 -6.60
CA MET A 52 1.17 -3.23 -7.82
C MET A 52 0.05 -4.03 -8.49
N ILE A 53 -0.77 -4.79 -7.76
CA ILE A 53 -1.94 -5.47 -8.33
C ILE A 53 -2.88 -4.45 -8.98
N GLY A 54 -3.15 -3.33 -8.30
CA GLY A 54 -3.98 -2.26 -8.86
C GLY A 54 -3.41 -1.68 -10.16
N LEU A 55 -2.08 -1.59 -10.28
CA LEU A 55 -1.42 -1.21 -11.54
C LEU A 55 -1.65 -2.26 -12.62
N TRP A 56 -1.41 -3.54 -12.29
CA TRP A 56 -1.54 -4.68 -13.21
C TRP A 56 -2.96 -4.81 -13.76
N ASP A 57 -3.98 -4.60 -12.93
CA ASP A 57 -5.38 -4.72 -13.35
C ASP A 57 -5.86 -3.47 -14.12
N SER A 58 -5.20 -2.33 -13.94
CA SER A 58 -5.59 -1.08 -14.60
C SER A 58 -5.35 -1.13 -16.13
N SER A 59 -6.04 -0.24 -16.84
CA SER A 59 -5.77 0.07 -18.24
C SER A 59 -4.82 1.26 -18.41
N LEU A 60 -4.10 1.65 -17.35
CA LEU A 60 -3.22 2.81 -17.38
C LEU A 60 -2.04 2.57 -18.32
N GLN A 61 -1.61 3.66 -18.94
CA GLN A 61 -0.48 3.70 -19.85
C GLN A 61 0.42 4.84 -19.41
N PHE A 62 1.72 4.58 -19.37
CA PHE A 62 2.70 5.54 -18.90
C PHE A 62 3.57 6.03 -20.06
N PRO A 63 3.76 7.34 -20.24
CA PRO A 63 4.67 7.85 -21.27
C PRO A 63 6.15 7.61 -20.93
N ASN A 64 6.50 7.44 -19.66
CA ASN A 64 7.88 7.21 -19.22
C ASN A 64 7.94 6.68 -17.77
N VAL A 65 9.14 6.23 -17.37
CA VAL A 65 9.41 5.67 -16.02
C VAL A 65 9.13 6.66 -14.91
N LYS A 66 9.36 7.96 -15.13
CA LYS A 66 9.08 9.00 -14.13
C LYS A 66 7.59 9.09 -13.80
N SER A 67 6.73 9.05 -14.83
CA SER A 67 5.27 9.07 -14.65
C SER A 67 4.74 7.82 -13.95
N LEU A 68 5.28 6.64 -14.30
CA LEU A 68 5.01 5.37 -13.64
C LEU A 68 5.41 5.41 -12.16
N ALA A 69 6.64 5.83 -11.87
CA ALA A 69 7.14 5.95 -10.51
C ALA A 69 6.25 6.91 -9.70
N GLY A 70 5.96 8.10 -10.23
CA GLY A 70 5.09 9.07 -9.57
C GLY A 70 3.71 8.49 -9.24
N TRP A 71 3.12 7.70 -10.15
CA TRP A 71 1.87 7.02 -9.89
C TRP A 71 2.00 5.96 -8.79
N LEU A 72 3.02 5.10 -8.85
CA LEU A 72 3.26 4.04 -7.86
C LEU A 72 3.43 4.60 -6.45
N TYR A 73 4.26 5.62 -6.29
CA TYR A 73 4.47 6.27 -5.00
C TYR A 73 3.18 6.92 -4.47
N LYS A 74 2.38 7.54 -5.35
CA LYS A 74 1.07 8.10 -4.97
C LYS A 74 0.07 7.02 -4.56
N ALA A 75 0.01 5.91 -5.29
CA ALA A 75 -0.87 4.79 -4.98
C ALA A 75 -0.52 4.19 -3.61
N VAL A 76 0.77 3.91 -3.36
CA VAL A 76 1.27 3.41 -2.07
C VAL A 76 1.02 4.40 -0.94
N TYR A 77 1.26 5.69 -1.15
CA TYR A 77 0.98 6.73 -0.16
C TYR A 77 -0.50 6.74 0.25
N ASN A 78 -1.42 6.75 -0.72
CA ASN A 78 -2.85 6.74 -0.44
C ASN A 78 -3.29 5.50 0.33
N ARG A 79 -2.77 4.32 -0.05
CA ARG A 79 -3.04 3.06 0.66
C ARG A 79 -2.49 3.07 2.08
N ALA A 80 -1.28 3.57 2.29
CA ALA A 80 -0.70 3.73 3.62
C ALA A 80 -1.55 4.62 4.52
N LEU A 81 -2.04 5.76 4.01
CA LEU A 81 -2.95 6.63 4.76
C LEU A 81 -4.27 5.96 5.10
N ASN A 82 -4.85 5.21 4.16
CA ASN A 82 -6.08 4.44 4.39
C ASN A 82 -5.87 3.41 5.51
N MET A 83 -4.77 2.65 5.46
CA MET A 83 -4.45 1.68 6.52
C MET A 83 -4.28 2.36 7.89
N ILE A 84 -3.60 3.51 7.96
CA ILE A 84 -3.43 4.26 9.21
C ILE A 84 -4.80 4.70 9.76
N ARG A 85 -5.67 5.21 8.88
CA ARG A 85 -7.04 5.62 9.24
C ARG A 85 -7.85 4.44 9.76
N ASP A 86 -7.78 3.28 9.10
CA ASP A 86 -8.54 2.09 9.47
C ASP A 86 -8.04 1.51 10.80
N ARG A 87 -6.73 1.53 11.05
CA ARG A 87 -6.15 1.16 12.35
C ARG A 87 -6.61 2.06 13.47
N ASP A 88 -6.65 3.38 13.24
CA ASP A 88 -7.12 4.33 14.25
C ASP A 88 -8.61 4.15 14.55
N ASN A 89 -9.42 3.93 13.52
CA ASN A 89 -10.85 3.60 13.68
C ASN A 89 -11.04 2.30 14.48
N ALA A 90 -10.30 1.23 14.12
CA ALA A 90 -10.36 -0.05 14.83
C ALA A 90 -9.96 0.11 16.31
N ARG A 91 -8.89 0.87 16.60
CA ARG A 91 -8.48 1.18 17.98
C ARG A 91 -9.57 1.91 18.77
N ARG A 92 -10.25 2.88 18.17
CA ARG A 92 -11.37 3.61 18.81
C ARG A 92 -12.54 2.69 19.10
N LEU A 93 -12.93 1.84 18.14
CA LEU A 93 -14.03 0.88 18.32
C LEU A 93 -13.72 -0.13 19.44
N LEU A 94 -12.49 -0.65 19.47
CA LEU A 94 -12.02 -1.55 20.53
C LEU A 94 -12.02 -0.84 21.90
N GLY A 95 -11.52 0.40 21.98
CA GLY A 95 -11.54 1.20 23.20
C GLY A 95 -12.96 1.45 23.73
N ASN A 96 -13.90 1.74 22.84
CA ASN A 96 -15.31 1.91 23.20
C ASN A 96 -15.92 0.60 23.72
N TYR A 97 -15.61 -0.54 23.10
CA TYR A 97 -16.07 -1.85 23.55
C TYR A 97 -15.51 -2.21 24.93
N THR A 98 -14.20 -2.00 25.17
CA THR A 98 -13.58 -2.25 26.48
C THR A 98 -14.13 -1.33 27.58
N SER A 99 -14.42 -0.08 27.24
CA SER A 99 -15.03 0.88 28.17
C SER A 99 -16.48 0.50 28.51
N GLY A 100 -17.24 0.02 27.51
CA GLY A 100 -18.59 -0.49 27.69
C GLY A 100 -18.65 -1.77 28.54
N ILE A 101 -17.68 -2.68 28.41
CA ILE A 101 -17.57 -3.87 29.28
C ILE A 101 -17.29 -3.46 30.73
N SER A 102 -16.38 -2.50 30.96
CA SER A 102 -16.07 -2.02 32.32
C SER A 102 -17.30 -1.40 33.01
N LEU A 103 -18.11 -0.63 32.26
CA LEU A 103 -19.37 -0.07 32.75
C LEU A 103 -20.46 -1.14 33.00
N ASN A 104 -20.51 -2.20 32.20
CA ASN A 104 -21.49 -3.29 32.38
C ASN A 104 -21.12 -4.25 33.53
N CYS A 105 -19.83 -4.54 33.73
CA CYS A 105 -19.36 -5.37 34.85
C CYS A 105 -19.44 -4.66 36.21
N GLY A 106 -19.51 -3.32 36.25
CA GLY A 106 -19.65 -2.55 37.49
C GLY A 106 -21.04 -2.60 38.14
N LEU A 107 -22.06 -3.15 37.46
CA LEU A 107 -23.44 -3.21 37.99
C LEU A 107 -23.80 -4.53 38.69
N VAL A 108 -22.87 -5.47 38.84
CA VAL A 108 -23.10 -6.78 39.50
C VAL A 108 -22.31 -6.90 40.81
N LEU A 109 -22.26 -5.80 41.58
CA LEU A 109 -21.60 -5.77 42.90
C LEU A 109 -22.37 -4.87 43.89
N ILE A 110 -23.69 -5.03 43.95
CA ILE A 110 -24.53 -4.54 45.05
C ILE A 110 -25.39 -5.69 45.56
#